data_AF-A0A645B327-F1
#
_entry.id   AF-A0A645B327-F1
#
_cell.length_a   1.000
_cell.length_b   1.000
_cell.length_c   1.000
_cell.angle_alpha   90.00
_cell.angle_beta   90.00
_cell.angle_gamma   90.00
#
_symmetry.space_group_name_H-M   'P 1'
#
loop_
_entity.id
_entity.type
_entity.pdbx_description
1 polymer ?
#
loop_
_entity_poly.entity_id
_entity_poly.type
_entity_poly.pdbx_seq_one_letter_code
_entity_poly.pdbx_strand_id
1 'polypeptide(L)'
;MIKEYLENRDLNSTNKLLQNGITLLDDQILKLLKQKENMRKRMESIENTSKNSNLNSVELSYLKRRKGLILNGEIKRDEDFDLLIQKLQKDHNNKFGILGNNNIGSVFKMDSLKNGITTDFDSVFCLLKDNVKDYNIVFEEGYYVTLTYSGDYVNNKEHIKNMFDFIEENKLIITGNPIEIYKIDIHETENKDEFITEIQIPIKC
;
A
#
# COMPACT_ATOMS: atom_id res chain seq x y z
N MET A 1 -31.95 -5.61 -24.74
CA MET A 1 -31.03 -4.87 -25.64
C MET A 1 -30.84 -5.51 -27.02
N ILE A 2 -30.00 -6.53 -27.24
CA ILE A 2 -29.85 -7.11 -28.61
C ILE A 2 -31.13 -7.83 -29.07
N LYS A 3 -31.80 -8.54 -28.16
CA LYS A 3 -33.04 -9.28 -28.44
C LYS A 3 -34.22 -8.36 -28.81
N GLU A 4 -34.41 -7.25 -28.10
CA GLU A 4 -35.45 -6.25 -28.40
C GLU A 4 -35.19 -5.46 -29.69
N TYR A 5 -33.92 -5.16 -30.01
CA TYR A 5 -33.57 -4.48 -31.27
C TYR A 5 -33.90 -5.34 -32.51
N LEU A 6 -33.81 -6.66 -32.37
CA LEU A 6 -34.13 -7.60 -33.45
C LEU A 6 -35.65 -7.75 -33.68
N GLU A 7 -36.49 -7.41 -32.70
CA GLU A 7 -37.94 -7.58 -32.77
C GLU A 7 -38.68 -6.33 -33.29
N ASN A 8 -38.13 -5.12 -33.13
CA ASN A 8 -38.72 -3.87 -33.63
C ASN A 8 -37.62 -2.91 -34.13
N ARG A 9 -37.21 -3.08 -35.38
CA ARG A 9 -36.13 -2.31 -36.00
C ARG A 9 -36.66 -1.06 -36.68
N ASP A 10 -36.51 0.08 -36.01
CA ASP A 10 -36.83 1.42 -36.51
C ASP A 10 -35.69 2.42 -36.25
N LEU A 11 -35.87 3.67 -36.69
CA LEU A 11 -34.87 4.72 -36.49
C LEU A 11 -34.67 5.05 -35.00
N ASN A 12 -35.73 4.99 -34.18
CA ASN A 12 -35.67 5.30 -32.76
C ASN A 12 -34.87 4.27 -31.97
N SER A 13 -35.12 2.97 -32.21
CA SER A 13 -34.38 1.86 -31.63
C SER A 13 -32.91 1.85 -32.06
N THR A 14 -32.62 2.22 -33.31
CA THR A 14 -31.23 2.40 -33.80
C THR A 14 -30.53 3.55 -33.09
N ASN A 15 -31.16 4.73 -32.99
CA ASN A 15 -30.61 5.88 -32.27
C ASN A 15 -30.36 5.56 -30.79
N LYS A 16 -31.28 4.85 -30.13
CA LYS A 16 -31.12 4.43 -28.73
C LYS A 16 -29.94 3.46 -28.55
N LEU A 17 -29.75 2.52 -29.49
CA LEU A 17 -28.62 1.60 -29.49
C LEU A 17 -27.28 2.35 -29.64
N LEU A 18 -27.21 3.30 -30.56
CA LEU A 18 -26.02 4.13 -30.76
C LEU A 18 -25.73 5.00 -29.54
N GLN A 19 -26.74 5.62 -28.94
CA GLN A 19 -26.59 6.42 -27.72
C GLN A 19 -26.04 5.58 -26.56
N ASN A 20 -26.56 4.37 -26.35
CA ASN A 20 -26.05 3.44 -25.35
C ASN A 20 -24.59 3.06 -25.64
N GLY A 21 -24.25 2.84 -26.92
CA GLY A 21 -22.87 2.59 -27.35
C GLY A 21 -21.93 3.74 -27.00
N ILE A 22 -22.35 4.99 -27.24
CA ILE A 22 -21.60 6.20 -26.87
C ILE A 22 -21.40 6.26 -25.35
N THR A 23 -22.46 6.04 -24.56
CA THR A 23 -22.34 6.03 -23.08
C THR A 23 -21.37 4.98 -22.57
N LEU A 24 -21.37 3.78 -23.15
CA LEU A 24 -20.41 2.73 -22.79
C LEU A 24 -18.97 3.10 -23.16
N LEU A 25 -18.76 3.79 -24.28
CA LEU A 25 -17.44 4.30 -24.68
C LEU A 25 -16.96 5.39 -23.71
N ASP A 26 -17.83 6.33 -23.35
CA ASP A 26 -17.51 7.39 -22.40
C ASP A 26 -17.10 6.82 -21.02
N ASP A 27 -17.82 5.81 -20.53
CA ASP A 27 -17.47 5.10 -19.29
C ASP A 27 -16.09 4.43 -19.36
N GLN A 28 -15.73 3.86 -20.52
CA GLN A 28 -14.40 3.28 -20.73
C GLN A 28 -13.31 4.35 -20.76
N ILE A 29 -13.55 5.46 -21.46
CA ILE A 29 -12.64 6.60 -21.52
C ILE A 29 -12.36 7.13 -20.11
N LEU A 30 -13.39 7.31 -19.29
CA LEU A 30 -13.25 7.75 -17.89
C LEU A 30 -12.40 6.79 -17.06
N LYS A 31 -12.58 5.47 -17.22
CA LYS A 31 -11.75 4.46 -16.55
C LYS A 31 -10.28 4.54 -16.97
N LEU A 32 -10.02 4.66 -18.27
CA LEU A 32 -8.66 4.77 -18.82
C LEU A 32 -7.96 6.06 -18.36
N LEU A 33 -8.67 7.19 -18.34
CA LEU A 33 -8.13 8.46 -17.83
C LEU A 33 -7.75 8.36 -16.35
N LYS A 34 -8.58 7.69 -15.54
CA LYS A 34 -8.27 7.43 -14.12
C LYS A 34 -7.03 6.55 -13.95
N GLN A 35 -6.88 5.51 -14.77
CA GLN A 35 -5.67 4.66 -14.75
C GLN A 35 -4.42 5.44 -15.14
N LYS A 36 -4.49 6.25 -16.20
CA LYS A 36 -3.38 7.12 -16.63
C LYS A 36 -2.95 8.08 -15.52
N GLU A 37 -3.91 8.66 -14.81
CA GLU A 37 -3.62 9.56 -13.69
C GLU A 37 -2.96 8.85 -12.51
N ASN A 38 -3.36 7.61 -12.20
CA ASN A 38 -2.70 6.80 -11.19
C ASN A 38 -1.24 6.50 -11.57
N MET A 39 -0.97 6.18 -12.84
CA MET A 39 0.39 5.96 -13.33
C MET A 39 1.27 7.21 -13.18
N ARG A 40 0.74 8.39 -13.53
CA ARG A 40 1.47 9.66 -13.36
C ARG A 40 1.84 9.91 -11.90
N LYS A 41 0.89 9.70 -10.98
CA LYS A 41 1.12 9.85 -9.54
C LYS A 41 2.18 8.87 -9.03
N ARG A 42 2.19 7.63 -9.54
CA ARG A 42 3.22 6.66 -9.19
C ARG A 42 4.60 7.09 -9.68
N MET A 43 4.71 7.59 -10.91
CA MET A 43 5.98 8.12 -11.43
C MET A 43 6.52 9.25 -10.56
N GLU A 44 5.67 10.22 -10.22
CA GLU A 44 6.03 11.34 -9.33
C GLU A 44 6.46 10.83 -7.94
N SER A 45 5.75 9.85 -7.39
CA SER A 45 6.07 9.28 -6.07
C SER A 45 7.40 8.53 -6.07
N ILE A 46 7.72 7.77 -7.13
CA ILE A 46 9.01 7.09 -7.28
C ILE A 46 10.13 8.12 -7.35
N GLU A 47 9.98 9.15 -8.19
CA GLU A 47 10.98 10.20 -8.34
C GLU A 47 11.22 10.96 -7.03
N ASN A 48 10.15 11.31 -6.32
CA ASN A 48 10.24 12.00 -5.03
C ASN A 48 10.88 11.13 -3.95
N THR A 49 10.53 9.85 -3.87
CA THR A 49 11.09 8.91 -2.89
C THR A 49 12.59 8.73 -3.15
N SER A 50 13.00 8.56 -4.41
CA SER A 50 14.41 8.39 -4.77
C SER A 50 15.27 9.63 -4.45
N LYS A 51 14.72 10.84 -4.62
CA LYS A 51 15.48 12.10 -4.45
C LYS A 51 15.49 12.68 -3.04
N ASN A 52 14.41 12.49 -2.28
CA ASN A 52 14.16 13.26 -1.04
C ASN A 52 14.07 12.39 0.22
N SER A 53 14.39 11.10 0.15
CA SER A 53 14.36 10.27 1.35
C SER A 53 15.54 10.61 2.26
N ASN A 54 15.24 11.00 3.51
CA ASN A 54 16.25 11.01 4.56
C ASN A 54 16.54 9.56 4.97
N LEU A 55 17.48 8.94 4.27
CA LEU A 55 17.77 7.53 4.44
C LEU A 55 18.60 7.27 5.70
N ASN A 56 18.35 6.13 6.32
CA ASN A 56 19.12 5.57 7.43
C ASN A 56 19.15 6.46 8.69
N SER A 57 18.14 7.32 8.88
CA SER A 57 17.98 8.13 10.09
C SER A 57 16.73 7.72 10.86
N VAL A 58 16.89 7.44 12.16
CA VAL A 58 15.77 7.18 13.06
C VAL A 58 15.20 8.53 13.49
N GLU A 59 13.91 8.72 13.25
CA GLU A 59 13.20 9.98 13.50
C GLU A 59 11.97 9.76 14.39
N LEU A 60 11.65 10.77 15.19
CA LEU A 60 10.38 10.83 15.93
C LEU A 60 9.40 11.71 15.16
N SER A 61 8.37 11.07 14.59
CA SER A 61 7.44 11.71 13.65
C SER A 61 6.01 11.66 14.17
N TYR A 62 5.29 12.79 14.15
CA TYR A 62 3.84 12.78 14.37
C TYR A 62 3.12 12.44 13.06
N LEU A 63 2.40 11.32 13.04
CA LEU A 63 1.64 10.87 11.88
C LEU A 63 0.15 11.09 12.12
N LYS A 64 -0.54 11.58 11.09
CA LYS A 64 -2.00 11.70 11.09
C LYS A 64 -2.65 10.32 10.97
N ARG A 65 -3.90 10.25 11.42
CA ARG A 65 -4.74 9.06 11.30
C ARG A 65 -4.86 8.64 9.83
N ARG A 66 -4.62 7.36 9.55
CA ARG A 66 -4.68 6.78 8.20
C ARG A 66 -5.64 5.61 8.17
N LYS A 67 -6.47 5.53 7.13
CA LYS A 67 -7.36 4.39 6.88
C LYS A 67 -6.66 3.36 6.01
N GLY A 68 -6.98 2.09 6.19
CA GLY A 68 -6.42 1.03 5.37
C GLY A 68 -7.36 -0.15 5.17
N LEU A 69 -6.93 -1.04 4.28
CA LEU A 69 -7.41 -2.40 4.17
C LEU A 69 -6.32 -3.33 4.71
N ILE A 70 -6.68 -4.27 5.58
CA ILE A 70 -5.77 -5.27 6.15
C ILE A 70 -6.32 -6.67 5.87
N LEU A 71 -5.43 -7.62 5.61
CA LEU A 71 -5.73 -9.05 5.56
C LEU A 71 -4.70 -9.79 6.41
N ASN A 72 -5.22 -10.47 7.45
CA ASN A 72 -4.40 -11.29 8.34
C ASN A 72 -3.97 -12.58 7.65
N GLY A 73 -2.71 -12.95 7.85
CA GLY A 73 -2.10 -14.14 7.30
C GLY A 73 -0.61 -14.14 7.63
N GLU A 74 -0.07 -15.28 8.03
CA GLU A 74 1.36 -15.39 8.29
C GLU A 74 2.14 -15.24 6.98
N ILE A 75 3.16 -14.40 7.00
CA ILE A 75 4.07 -14.16 5.88
C ILE A 75 5.46 -14.47 6.36
N LYS A 76 6.12 -15.39 5.65
CA LYS A 76 7.53 -15.74 5.89
C LYS A 76 8.39 -15.62 4.63
N ARG A 77 7.73 -15.47 3.47
CA ARG A 77 8.34 -15.44 2.15
C ARG A 77 7.53 -14.48 1.27
N ASP A 78 8.19 -13.94 0.25
CA ASP A 78 7.58 -13.00 -0.71
C ASP A 78 6.35 -13.60 -1.42
N GLU A 79 6.35 -14.92 -1.70
CA GLU A 79 5.21 -15.64 -2.27
C GLU A 79 3.94 -15.55 -1.40
N ASP A 80 4.12 -15.57 -0.08
CA ASP A 80 3.01 -15.50 0.88
C ASP A 80 2.42 -14.08 0.85
N PHE A 81 3.27 -13.06 0.73
CA PHE A 81 2.89 -11.66 0.59
C PHE A 81 2.07 -11.43 -0.70
N ASP A 82 2.59 -11.85 -1.85
CA ASP A 82 1.91 -11.72 -3.15
C ASP A 82 0.51 -12.35 -3.14
N LEU A 83 0.41 -13.56 -2.58
CA LEU A 83 -0.85 -14.27 -2.44
C LEU A 83 -1.86 -13.47 -1.61
N LEU A 84 -1.43 -12.90 -0.48
CA LEU A 84 -2.30 -12.12 0.40
C LEU A 84 -2.71 -10.79 -0.24
N ILE A 85 -1.82 -10.11 -0.94
CA ILE A 85 -2.16 -8.87 -1.67
C ILE A 85 -3.19 -9.15 -2.77
N GLN A 86 -3.02 -10.23 -3.54
CA GLN A 86 -4.00 -10.62 -4.56
C GLN A 86 -5.37 -10.94 -3.95
N LYS A 87 -5.40 -11.61 -2.79
CA LYS A 87 -6.64 -11.86 -2.04
C LYS A 87 -7.28 -10.56 -1.56
N LEU A 88 -6.50 -9.68 -0.92
CA LEU A 88 -6.96 -8.37 -0.44
C LEU A 88 -7.58 -7.54 -1.58
N GLN A 89 -7.00 -7.57 -2.77
CA GLN A 89 -7.55 -6.91 -3.95
C GLN A 89 -8.87 -7.51 -4.42
N LYS A 90 -8.92 -8.85 -4.53
CA LYS A 90 -10.09 -9.58 -4.97
C LYS A 90 -11.29 -9.31 -4.06
N ASP A 91 -11.07 -9.35 -2.75
CA ASP A 91 -12.12 -9.13 -1.74
C ASP A 91 -12.70 -7.71 -1.80
N HIS A 92 -11.91 -6.75 -2.30
CA HIS A 92 -12.31 -5.35 -2.46
C HIS A 92 -12.52 -4.95 -3.93
N ASN A 93 -12.96 -5.89 -4.79
CA ASN A 93 -13.36 -5.66 -6.18
C ASN A 93 -12.28 -4.97 -7.05
N ASN A 94 -11.00 -5.26 -6.81
CA ASN A 94 -9.87 -4.64 -7.52
C ASN A 94 -9.92 -3.10 -7.53
N LYS A 95 -10.51 -2.50 -6.47
CA LYS A 95 -10.69 -1.04 -6.38
C LYS A 95 -9.37 -0.27 -6.24
N PHE A 96 -8.29 -0.96 -5.89
CA PHE A 96 -6.92 -0.44 -5.85
C PHE A 96 -6.02 -1.36 -6.68
N GLY A 97 -5.15 -0.78 -7.51
CA GLY A 97 -4.20 -1.53 -8.32
C GLY A 97 -2.90 -1.79 -7.56
N ILE A 98 -2.21 -2.91 -7.85
CA ILE A 98 -0.83 -3.19 -7.38
C ILE A 98 0.09 -2.06 -7.91
N LEU A 99 -0.07 -1.73 -9.19
CA LEU A 99 0.69 -0.71 -9.90
C LEU A 99 0.18 0.70 -9.57
N GLY A 100 0.61 1.24 -8.43
CA GLY A 100 0.49 2.68 -8.17
C GLY A 100 0.27 3.13 -6.73
N ASN A 101 0.43 2.27 -5.73
CA ASN A 101 0.17 2.63 -4.34
C ASN A 101 1.44 2.41 -3.49
N ASN A 102 2.13 3.49 -3.10
CA ASN A 102 3.22 3.52 -2.09
C ASN A 102 2.72 3.25 -0.66
N ASN A 103 1.64 2.48 -0.58
CA ASN A 103 0.76 2.38 0.57
C ASN A 103 0.58 0.92 0.98
N ILE A 104 1.23 -0.01 0.28
CA ILE A 104 1.23 -1.42 0.63
C ILE A 104 2.34 -1.65 1.64
N GLY A 105 2.05 -2.52 2.60
CA GLY A 105 3.00 -2.86 3.64
C GLY A 105 2.60 -4.12 4.37
N SER A 106 3.44 -4.48 5.34
CA SER A 106 3.25 -5.65 6.19
C SER A 106 3.32 -5.23 7.66
N VAL A 107 2.53 -5.90 8.51
CA VAL A 107 2.59 -5.70 9.97
C VAL A 107 3.49 -6.77 10.56
N PHE A 108 4.57 -6.35 11.20
CA PHE A 108 5.50 -7.28 11.83
C PHE A 108 4.83 -8.10 12.92
N LYS A 109 5.24 -9.36 13.04
CA LYS A 109 4.90 -10.22 14.16
C LYS A 109 5.73 -9.81 15.37
N MET A 110 5.10 -9.13 16.33
CA MET A 110 5.79 -8.56 17.50
C MET A 110 6.57 -9.60 18.31
N ASP A 111 6.02 -10.80 18.47
CA ASP A 111 6.72 -11.89 19.18
C ASP A 111 7.95 -12.39 18.41
N SER A 112 7.90 -12.41 17.07
CA SER A 112 9.07 -12.71 16.24
C SER A 112 10.13 -11.62 16.36
N LEU A 113 9.73 -10.34 16.34
CA LEU A 113 10.66 -9.21 16.52
C LEU A 113 11.40 -9.26 17.86
N LYS A 114 10.70 -9.56 18.95
CA LYS A 114 11.32 -9.72 20.29
C LYS A 114 12.35 -10.84 20.33
N ASN A 115 12.18 -11.86 19.48
CA ASN A 115 13.14 -12.96 19.31
C ASN A 115 14.21 -12.66 18.24
N GLY A 116 14.26 -11.44 17.70
CA GLY A 116 15.23 -11.00 16.70
C GLY A 116 14.95 -11.51 15.28
N ILE A 117 13.74 -11.98 15.01
CA ILE A 117 13.27 -12.42 13.69
C ILE A 117 12.50 -11.27 13.04
N THR A 118 13.07 -10.69 11.97
CA THR A 118 12.52 -9.52 11.25
C THR A 118 11.92 -9.86 9.89
N THR A 119 11.67 -11.14 9.62
CA THR A 119 11.13 -11.65 8.35
C THR A 119 9.70 -12.18 8.48
N ASP A 120 9.15 -12.16 9.69
CA ASP A 120 7.84 -12.72 10.01
C ASP A 120 6.81 -11.59 10.18
N PHE A 121 5.70 -11.68 9.46
CA PHE A 121 4.60 -10.72 9.50
C PHE A 121 3.27 -11.42 9.75
N ASP A 122 2.36 -10.72 10.43
CA ASP A 122 1.03 -11.23 10.79
C ASP A 122 -0.05 -10.87 9.75
N SER A 123 0.24 -9.90 8.87
CA SER A 123 -0.73 -9.39 7.91
C SER A 123 -0.08 -8.51 6.82
N VAL A 124 -0.79 -8.40 5.70
CA VAL A 124 -0.58 -7.34 4.69
C VAL A 124 -1.61 -6.24 4.85
N PHE A 125 -1.25 -5.02 4.48
CA PHE A 125 -2.19 -3.91 4.40
C PHE A 125 -1.97 -3.03 3.18
N CYS A 126 -2.99 -2.22 2.88
CA CYS A 126 -2.94 -1.14 1.90
C CYS A 126 -3.57 0.12 2.51
N LEU A 127 -2.81 1.21 2.63
CA LEU A 127 -3.32 2.52 3.04
C LEU A 127 -4.19 3.14 1.94
N LEU A 128 -5.25 3.80 2.38
CA LEU A 128 -6.27 4.39 1.53
C LEU A 128 -6.21 5.91 1.58
N LYS A 129 -6.76 6.55 0.54
CA LYS A 129 -7.04 7.99 0.56
C LYS A 129 -8.15 8.30 1.56
N ASP A 130 -8.09 9.47 2.19
CA ASP A 130 -9.00 9.86 3.29
C ASP A 130 -10.49 9.78 2.94
N ASN A 131 -10.84 10.02 1.67
CA ASN A 131 -12.21 10.03 1.17
C ASN A 131 -12.80 8.63 0.95
N VAL A 132 -12.01 7.56 1.09
CA VAL A 132 -12.49 6.18 0.98
C VAL A 132 -13.26 5.83 2.26
N LYS A 133 -14.47 5.28 2.07
CA LYS A 133 -15.37 4.86 3.16
C LYS A 133 -15.31 3.36 3.47
N ASP A 134 -14.85 2.57 2.51
CA ASP A 134 -14.71 1.12 2.59
C ASP A 134 -13.31 0.81 3.13
N TYR A 135 -13.19 0.60 4.44
CA TYR A 135 -11.95 0.31 5.15
C TYR A 135 -12.22 -0.65 6.33
N ASN A 136 -11.24 -1.46 6.72
CA ASN A 136 -11.37 -2.41 7.84
C ASN A 136 -10.26 -2.25 8.90
N ILE A 137 -9.33 -1.31 8.70
CA ILE A 137 -8.34 -0.90 9.71
C ILE A 137 -8.16 0.62 9.73
N VAL A 138 -7.80 1.13 10.91
CA VAL A 138 -7.34 2.50 11.13
C VAL A 138 -6.00 2.44 11.83
N PHE A 139 -5.01 3.13 11.26
CA PHE A 139 -3.74 3.44 11.92
C PHE A 139 -3.91 4.77 12.63
N GLU A 140 -3.89 4.74 13.96
CA GLU A 140 -4.21 5.90 14.79
C GLU A 140 -3.20 7.03 14.61
N GLU A 141 -3.66 8.25 14.83
CA GLU A 141 -2.75 9.39 14.90
C GLU A 141 -1.91 9.36 16.17
N GLY A 142 -0.68 9.87 16.09
CA GLY A 142 0.22 9.90 17.23
C GLY A 142 1.67 9.99 16.81
N TYR A 143 2.55 9.79 17.79
CA TYR A 143 3.98 9.73 17.54
C TYR A 143 4.40 8.32 17.13
N TYR A 144 5.27 8.28 16.14
CA TYR A 144 5.88 7.08 15.62
C TYR A 144 7.39 7.28 15.60
N VAL A 145 8.13 6.23 15.93
CA VAL A 145 9.55 6.15 15.53
C VAL A 145 9.58 5.62 14.11
N THR A 146 10.18 6.38 13.20
CA THR A 146 10.22 6.10 11.77
C THR A 146 11.65 5.98 11.27
N LEU A 147 11.88 5.09 10.31
CA LEU A 147 13.16 4.92 9.63
C LEU A 147 12.90 4.55 8.18
N THR A 148 13.40 5.34 7.25
CA THR A 148 13.43 5.00 5.83
C THR A 148 14.84 4.55 5.46
N TYR A 149 15.00 3.44 4.76
CA TYR A 149 16.30 2.96 4.30
C TYR A 149 16.20 2.44 2.87
N SER A 150 17.37 2.31 2.24
CA SER A 150 17.51 1.73 0.91
C SER A 150 18.32 0.45 0.95
N GLY A 151 18.02 -0.47 0.04
CA GLY A 151 18.73 -1.74 -0.08
C GLY A 151 17.87 -2.95 0.27
N ASP A 152 18.48 -4.13 0.15
CA ASP A 152 17.82 -5.40 0.42
C ASP A 152 17.38 -5.53 1.89
N TYR A 153 16.41 -6.42 2.13
CA TYR A 153 15.83 -6.68 3.45
C TYR A 153 16.80 -7.33 4.44
N VAL A 154 18.02 -7.67 3.99
CA VAL A 154 19.10 -8.26 4.80
C VAL A 154 19.45 -7.37 6.00
N ASN A 155 19.33 -6.05 5.85
CA ASN A 155 19.65 -5.08 6.90
C ASN A 155 18.47 -4.78 7.85
N ASN A 156 17.27 -5.35 7.61
CA ASN A 156 16.10 -5.12 8.47
C ASN A 156 16.38 -5.38 9.95
N LYS A 157 17.20 -6.39 10.24
CA LYS A 157 17.57 -6.74 11.61
C LYS A 157 18.34 -5.63 12.32
N GLU A 158 19.29 -5.00 11.65
CA GLU A 158 20.07 -3.89 12.20
C GLU A 158 19.20 -2.64 12.35
N HIS A 159 18.40 -2.33 11.33
CA HIS A 159 17.47 -1.20 11.35
C HIS A 159 16.45 -1.29 12.48
N ILE A 160 15.78 -2.43 12.64
CA ILE A 160 14.84 -2.68 13.75
C ILE A 160 15.54 -2.56 15.11
N LYS A 161 16.73 -3.16 15.24
CA LYS A 161 17.50 -3.07 16.48
C LYS A 161 17.80 -1.62 16.83
N ASN A 162 18.31 -0.83 15.88
CA ASN A 162 18.62 0.58 16.10
C ASN A 162 17.38 1.40 16.49
N MET A 163 16.22 1.11 15.91
CA MET A 163 14.96 1.76 16.30
C MET A 163 14.51 1.37 17.71
N PHE A 164 14.67 0.10 18.10
CA PHE A 164 14.34 -0.36 19.46
C PHE A 164 15.30 0.24 20.50
N ASP A 165 16.60 0.27 20.21
CA ASP A 165 17.61 0.92 21.06
C ASP A 165 17.24 2.40 21.26
N PHE A 166 16.88 3.12 20.20
CA PHE A 166 16.42 4.52 20.27
C PHE A 166 15.18 4.68 21.16
N ILE A 167 14.20 3.78 21.05
CA ILE A 167 12.98 3.79 21.88
C ILE A 167 13.33 3.61 23.36
N GLU A 168 14.22 2.66 23.68
CA GLU A 168 14.65 2.36 25.04
C GLU A 168 15.44 3.53 25.66
N GLU A 169 16.42 4.06 24.93
CA GLU A 169 17.24 5.21 25.37
C GLU A 169 16.40 6.45 25.67
N ASN A 170 15.35 6.68 24.87
CA ASN A 170 14.44 7.81 25.04
C ASN A 170 13.25 7.50 25.98
N LYS A 171 13.21 6.31 26.60
CA LYS A 171 12.15 5.86 27.53
C LYS A 171 10.73 5.92 26.93
N LEU A 172 10.64 5.69 25.62
CA LEU A 172 9.37 5.66 24.89
C LEU A 172 8.69 4.30 25.04
N ILE A 173 7.36 4.27 24.97
CA ILE A 173 6.57 3.04 25.13
C ILE A 173 5.98 2.65 23.79
N ILE A 174 6.27 1.45 23.29
CA ILE A 174 5.64 0.90 22.09
C ILE A 174 4.16 0.61 22.38
N THR A 175 3.26 1.10 21.52
CA THR A 175 1.80 1.02 21.71
C THR A 175 1.09 0.07 20.74
N GLY A 176 1.81 -0.50 19.77
CA GLY A 176 1.26 -1.39 18.77
C GLY A 176 2.35 -2.09 17.96
N ASN A 177 1.93 -2.93 17.02
CA ASN A 177 2.86 -3.67 16.17
C ASN A 177 3.57 -2.72 15.20
N PRO A 178 4.89 -2.86 15.00
CA PRO A 178 5.60 -2.19 13.93
C PRO A 178 5.04 -2.56 12.56
N ILE A 179 5.16 -1.65 11.61
CA ILE A 179 4.81 -1.89 10.21
C ILE A 179 5.98 -1.52 9.31
N GLU A 180 6.08 -2.18 8.18
CA GLU A 180 6.90 -1.74 7.06
C GLU A 180 6.02 -1.35 5.86
N ILE A 181 6.44 -0.31 5.14
CA ILE A 181 5.77 0.20 3.95
C ILE A 181 6.77 0.19 2.80
N TYR A 182 6.43 -0.52 1.73
CA TYR A 182 7.27 -0.62 0.55
C TYR A 182 7.04 0.60 -0.34
N LYS A 183 8.04 1.47 -0.44
CA LYS A 183 7.98 2.68 -1.27
C LYS A 183 8.43 2.38 -2.68
N ILE A 184 9.49 1.59 -2.81
CA ILE A 184 10.04 1.03 -4.06
C ILE A 184 10.44 -0.41 -3.73
N ASP A 185 9.94 -1.39 -4.48
CA ASP A 185 10.20 -2.81 -4.25
C ASP A 185 10.48 -3.59 -5.55
N ILE A 186 10.44 -4.93 -5.44
CA ILE A 186 10.69 -5.87 -6.53
C ILE A 186 9.74 -5.71 -7.72
N HIS A 187 8.57 -5.10 -7.55
CA HIS A 187 7.64 -4.82 -8.64
C HIS A 187 8.05 -3.60 -9.47
N GLU A 188 8.97 -2.76 -8.97
CA GLU A 188 9.50 -1.61 -9.71
C GLU A 188 10.90 -1.82 -10.29
N THR A 189 11.76 -2.55 -9.57
CA THR A 189 13.16 -2.70 -9.96
C THR A 189 13.68 -4.08 -9.57
N GLU A 190 14.60 -4.63 -10.36
CA GLU A 190 15.35 -5.83 -9.98
C GLU A 190 16.63 -5.46 -9.21
N ASN A 191 17.00 -4.17 -9.19
CA ASN A 191 18.15 -3.67 -8.47
C ASN A 191 17.80 -3.47 -7.00
N LYS A 192 18.25 -4.39 -6.14
CA LYS A 192 17.98 -4.37 -4.70
C LYS A 192 18.47 -3.10 -4.00
N ASP A 193 19.50 -2.43 -4.51
CA ASP A 193 20.00 -1.18 -3.94
C ASP A 193 19.02 -0.01 -4.13
N GLU A 194 18.08 -0.13 -5.06
CA GLU A 194 17.03 0.85 -5.31
C GLU A 194 15.75 0.62 -4.49
N PHE A 195 15.68 -0.50 -3.76
CA PHE A 195 14.55 -0.74 -2.85
C PHE A 195 14.53 0.34 -1.79
N ILE A 196 13.34 0.83 -1.45
CA ILE A 196 13.14 1.81 -0.38
C ILE A 196 11.99 1.34 0.49
N THR A 197 12.30 1.12 1.76
CA THR A 197 11.35 0.65 2.77
C THR A 197 11.31 1.62 3.93
N GLU A 198 10.11 1.90 4.42
CA GLU A 198 9.89 2.71 5.61
C GLU A 198 9.32 1.85 6.73
N ILE A 199 10.01 1.79 7.86
CA ILE A 199 9.52 1.14 9.09
C ILE A 199 8.91 2.21 9.99
N GLN A 200 7.75 1.90 10.59
CA GLN A 200 7.08 2.75 11.55
C GLN A 200 6.71 1.95 12.81
N ILE A 201 7.07 2.49 13.98
CA ILE A 201 6.74 1.90 15.28
C ILE A 201 5.86 2.90 16.05
N PRO A 202 4.58 2.59 16.35
CA PRO A 202 3.72 3.48 17.12
C PRO A 202 4.19 3.54 18.57
N ILE A 203 4.39 4.75 19.10
CA ILE A 203 4.88 4.97 20.46
C ILE A 203 4.02 5.95 21.26
N LYS A 204 4.27 5.99 22.57
CA LYS A 204 3.79 7.02 23.49
C LYS A 204 4.97 7.56 24.31
N CYS A 205 5.01 8.87 24.46
CA CYS A 205 5.94 9.59 25.33
C CYS A 205 5.43 9.64 26.77
#